data_AF-A0A1H9G474-F1
#
_entry.id   AF-A0A1H9G474-F1
#
_cell.length_a   1.000
_cell.length_b   1.000
_cell.length_c   1.000
_cell.angle_alpha   90.00
_cell.angle_beta   90.00
_cell.angle_gamma   90.00
#
_symmetry.space_group_name_H-M   'P 1'
#
loop_
_entity.id
_entity.type
_entity.pdbx_description
1 polymer ?
#
loop_
_entity_poly.entity_id
_entity_poly.type
_entity_poly.pdbx_seq_one_letter_code
_entity_poly.pdbx_strand_id
1 'polypeptide(L)'
;MAKPPPPPAKTSNGVVDIQPGASTKKGTAPKPTAVVDNLKRPQDGALKPLNFKVSPDFHREFKTYAATHGISMVDLLREGFALVKEHRGKN
;
A
#
# COMPACT_ATOMS: atom_id res chain seq x y z
N MET A 1 -34.80 58.98 5.00
CA MET A 1 -34.45 57.74 5.73
C MET A 1 -33.17 57.19 5.12
N ALA A 2 -32.02 57.48 5.73
CA ALA A 2 -30.70 57.14 5.21
C ALA A 2 -30.18 55.85 5.85
N LYS A 3 -29.57 54.96 5.04
CA LYS A 3 -28.97 53.70 5.49
C LYS A 3 -27.71 53.97 6.33
N PRO A 4 -27.44 53.19 7.39
CA PRO A 4 -26.27 53.36 8.23
C PRO A 4 -24.96 53.01 7.48
N PRO A 5 -23.82 53.61 7.87
CA PRO A 5 -22.53 53.37 7.22
C PRO A 5 -21.99 51.95 7.47
N PRO A 6 -21.18 51.39 6.56
CA PRO A 6 -20.55 50.09 6.75
C PRO A 6 -19.51 50.12 7.89
N PRO A 7 -19.33 49.00 8.62
CA PRO A 7 -18.32 48.91 9.68
C PRO A 7 -16.89 48.94 9.12
N PRO A 8 -15.91 49.48 9.86
CA PRO A 8 -14.52 49.55 9.44
C PRO A 8 -13.85 48.17 9.39
N ALA A 9 -13.06 47.94 8.33
CA ALA A 9 -12.21 46.77 8.18
C ALA A 9 -11.19 46.70 9.32
N LYS A 10 -11.18 45.58 10.07
CA LYS A 10 -10.14 45.29 11.06
C LYS A 10 -8.93 44.64 10.38
N THR A 11 -7.95 45.45 10.02
CA THR A 11 -6.56 45.04 9.86
C THR A 11 -5.84 45.16 11.20
N SER A 12 -5.27 44.08 11.72
CA SER A 12 -4.19 44.17 12.70
C SER A 12 -3.22 43.00 12.54
N ASN A 13 -2.01 43.38 12.12
CA ASN A 13 -0.80 42.58 11.94
C ASN A 13 -0.44 41.75 13.18
N GLY A 14 -0.24 40.45 12.99
CA GLY A 14 0.52 39.61 13.92
C GLY A 14 1.98 39.54 13.47
N VAL A 15 2.83 40.31 14.13
CA VAL A 15 4.29 40.20 14.04
C VAL A 15 4.73 38.89 14.70
N VAL A 16 5.19 37.93 13.91
CA VAL A 16 5.92 36.75 14.43
C VAL A 16 7.40 37.13 14.53
N ASP A 17 7.82 37.35 15.76
CA ASP A 17 9.21 37.51 16.19
C ASP A 17 10.02 36.25 15.86
N ILE A 18 11.01 36.38 14.97
CA ILE A 18 11.95 35.31 14.61
C ILE A 18 13.13 35.39 15.58
N GLN A 19 13.21 34.47 16.54
CA GLN A 19 14.43 34.24 17.32
C GLN A 19 15.45 33.43 16.50
N PRO A 20 16.69 33.92 16.28
CA PRO A 20 17.75 33.16 15.62
C PRO A 20 18.50 32.29 16.64
N GLY A 21 18.19 31.00 16.67
CA GLY A 21 18.95 29.99 17.40
C GLY A 21 19.85 29.17 16.46
N ALA A 22 21.16 29.39 16.55
CA ALA A 22 22.23 28.51 16.05
C ALA A 22 22.06 27.06 16.58
N SER A 23 22.52 25.94 16.01
CA SER A 23 23.51 25.64 14.98
C SER A 23 23.41 24.13 14.64
N THR A 24 23.77 23.79 13.40
CA THR A 24 24.16 22.47 12.84
C THR A 24 24.12 21.22 13.75
N LYS A 25 23.12 20.35 13.55
CA LYS A 25 23.28 18.90 13.77
C LYS A 25 23.11 18.17 12.46
N LYS A 26 24.24 17.93 11.80
CA LYS A 26 24.40 17.04 10.64
C LYS A 26 23.66 15.72 10.95
N GLY A 27 22.64 15.41 10.14
CA GLY A 27 21.82 14.21 10.29
C GLY A 27 22.72 12.98 10.37
N THR A 28 22.54 12.21 11.44
CA THR A 28 23.26 10.95 11.65
C THR A 28 22.89 10.00 10.51
N ALA A 29 23.89 9.38 9.88
CA ALA A 29 23.67 8.39 8.83
C ALA A 29 22.76 7.26 9.35
N PRO A 30 21.80 6.75 8.55
CA PRO A 30 21.01 5.60 8.95
C PRO A 30 21.96 4.44 9.24
N LYS A 31 21.92 3.91 10.46
CA LYS A 31 22.62 2.67 10.79
C LYS A 31 22.07 1.57 9.87
N PRO A 32 22.91 0.76 9.21
CA PRO A 32 22.41 -0.36 8.42
C PRO A 32 21.76 -1.37 9.36
N THR A 33 20.44 -1.30 9.48
CA THR A 33 19.66 -2.26 10.24
C THR A 33 19.59 -3.56 9.44
N ALA A 34 20.07 -4.62 10.09
CA ALA A 34 19.84 -6.02 9.78
C ALA A 34 20.42 -6.53 8.46
N VAL A 35 21.53 -7.23 8.63
CA VAL A 35 21.98 -8.38 7.82
C VAL A 35 20.79 -9.19 7.31
N VAL A 36 20.65 -9.21 5.99
CA VAL A 36 19.85 -10.11 5.15
C VAL A 36 19.19 -11.30 5.87
N ASP A 37 17.90 -11.15 6.18
CA ASP A 37 17.00 -12.21 6.69
C ASP A 37 16.67 -13.28 5.62
N ASN A 38 17.53 -13.47 4.61
CA ASN A 38 17.31 -14.36 3.46
C ASN A 38 17.65 -15.85 3.75
N LEU A 39 18.16 -16.16 4.94
CA LEU A 39 18.63 -17.50 5.32
C LEU A 39 17.71 -18.21 6.32
N LYS A 40 16.60 -17.58 6.77
CA LYS A 40 15.61 -18.27 7.60
C LYS A 40 14.70 -19.10 6.71
N ARG A 41 14.66 -20.41 6.98
CA ARG A 41 13.61 -21.30 6.45
C ARG A 41 12.26 -20.65 6.79
N PRO A 42 11.38 -20.41 5.81
CA PRO A 42 10.05 -19.91 6.09
C PRO A 42 9.40 -20.86 7.11
N GLN A 43 8.90 -20.31 8.22
CA GLN A 43 8.09 -21.05 9.20
C GLN A 43 7.02 -21.87 8.46
N ASP A 44 6.74 -23.09 8.90
CA ASP A 44 5.69 -23.92 8.32
C ASP A 44 4.35 -23.15 8.36
N GLY A 45 3.87 -22.73 7.19
CA GLY A 45 2.71 -21.83 7.05
C GLY A 45 3.02 -20.45 6.45
N ALA A 46 4.29 -20.12 6.21
CA ALA A 46 4.67 -18.90 5.52
C ALA A 46 4.23 -18.93 4.05
N LEU A 47 3.28 -18.07 3.71
CA LEU A 47 2.79 -17.91 2.35
C LEU A 47 3.87 -17.21 1.51
N LYS A 48 4.32 -17.87 0.45
CA LYS A 48 5.20 -17.25 -0.54
C LYS A 48 4.37 -16.50 -1.57
N PRO A 49 4.65 -15.21 -1.83
CA PRO A 49 3.94 -14.46 -2.85
C PRO A 49 4.27 -15.02 -4.24
N LEU A 50 3.25 -15.21 -5.06
CA LEU A 50 3.39 -15.59 -6.46
C LEU A 50 3.10 -14.35 -7.31
N ASN A 51 4.18 -13.68 -7.73
CA ASN A 51 4.09 -12.43 -8.50
C ASN A 51 3.77 -12.75 -9.97
N PHE A 52 2.48 -12.82 -10.30
CA PHE A 52 2.04 -12.94 -11.68
C PHE A 52 1.89 -11.58 -12.34
N LYS A 53 2.35 -11.49 -13.59
CA LYS A 53 1.96 -10.42 -14.50
C LYS A 53 0.91 -10.98 -15.43
N VAL A 54 -0.29 -10.40 -15.38
CA VAL A 54 -1.43 -10.79 -16.22
C VAL A 54 -1.98 -9.56 -16.92
N SER A 55 -2.66 -9.78 -18.04
CA SER A 55 -3.40 -8.72 -18.73
C SER A 55 -4.53 -8.19 -17.84
N PRO A 56 -4.90 -6.90 -17.97
CA PRO A 56 -5.96 -6.30 -17.16
C PRO A 56 -7.33 -6.98 -17.36
N ASP A 57 -7.63 -7.41 -18.59
CA ASP A 57 -8.88 -8.12 -18.92
C ASP A 57 -8.99 -9.45 -18.17
N PHE A 58 -7.92 -10.26 -18.20
CA PHE A 58 -7.88 -11.52 -17.47
C PHE A 58 -8.01 -11.30 -15.96
N HIS A 59 -7.32 -10.30 -15.41
CA HIS A 59 -7.43 -10.01 -13.98
C HIS A 59 -8.87 -9.65 -13.58
N ARG A 60 -9.57 -8.87 -14.40
CA ARG A 60 -10.98 -8.52 -14.17
C ARG A 60 -11.88 -9.75 -14.23
N GLU A 61 -11.73 -10.59 -15.23
CA GLU A 61 -12.52 -11.80 -15.41
C GLU A 61 -12.28 -12.76 -14.24
N PHE A 62 -11.01 -13.03 -13.90
CA PHE A 62 -10.61 -13.90 -12.81
C PHE A 62 -11.18 -13.43 -11.46
N LYS A 63 -11.12 -12.12 -11.20
CA LYS A 63 -11.69 -11.52 -9.99
C LYS A 63 -13.22 -11.62 -9.98
N THR A 64 -13.88 -11.38 -11.11
CA THR A 64 -15.35 -11.43 -11.22
C THR A 64 -15.87 -12.85 -10.98
N TYR A 65 -15.17 -13.84 -11.52
CA TYR A 65 -15.48 -15.25 -11.29
C TYR A 65 -15.35 -15.58 -9.80
N ALA A 66 -14.22 -15.27 -9.18
CA ALA A 66 -14.00 -15.51 -7.74
C ALA A 66 -15.09 -14.85 -6.87
N ALA A 67 -15.45 -13.60 -7.18
CA ALA A 67 -16.51 -12.87 -6.46
C ALA A 67 -17.90 -13.51 -6.63
N THR A 68 -18.24 -13.99 -7.84
CA THR A 68 -19.52 -14.63 -8.13
C THR A 68 -19.67 -15.96 -7.40
N HIS A 69 -18.57 -16.69 -7.24
CA HIS A 69 -18.52 -17.98 -6.54
C HIS A 69 -18.24 -17.85 -5.03
N GLY A 70 -18.03 -16.63 -4.52
CA GLY A 70 -17.77 -16.38 -3.09
C GLY A 70 -16.44 -16.92 -2.58
N ILE A 71 -15.46 -17.12 -3.47
CA ILE A 71 -14.13 -17.68 -3.15
C ILE A 71 -13.03 -16.62 -3.31
N SER A 72 -11.89 -16.84 -2.67
CA SER A 72 -10.73 -15.96 -2.87
C SER A 72 -10.04 -16.23 -4.21
N MET A 73 -9.35 -15.23 -4.76
CA MET A 73 -8.52 -15.42 -5.96
C MET A 73 -7.43 -16.49 -5.75
N VAL A 74 -6.95 -16.66 -4.52
CA VAL A 74 -5.95 -17.67 -4.17
C VAL A 74 -6.57 -19.07 -4.18
N ASP A 75 -7.80 -19.22 -3.70
CA ASP A 75 -8.50 -20.51 -3.70
C ASP A 75 -8.87 -20.93 -5.12
N LEU A 76 -9.38 -20.01 -5.94
CA LEU A 76 -9.61 -20.25 -7.37
C LEU A 76 -8.33 -20.72 -8.09
N LEU A 77 -7.18 -20.12 -7.77
CA LEU A 77 -5.90 -20.54 -8.31
C LEU A 77 -5.50 -21.95 -7.85
N ARG A 78 -5.72 -22.28 -6.57
CA ARG A 78 -5.41 -23.60 -6.01
C ARG A 78 -6.27 -24.69 -6.62
N GLU A 79 -7.56 -24.45 -6.76
CA GLU A 79 -8.52 -25.36 -7.40
C GLU A 79 -8.14 -25.60 -8.86
N GLY A 80 -7.89 -24.53 -9.62
CA GLY A 80 -7.45 -24.64 -11.01
C GLY A 80 -6.14 -25.43 -11.15
N PHE A 81 -5.19 -25.24 -10.23
CA PHE A 81 -3.94 -26.00 -10.24
C PHE A 81 -4.13 -27.48 -9.90
N ALA A 82 -5.00 -27.80 -8.93
CA ALA A 82 -5.33 -29.18 -8.57
C ALA A 82 -5.97 -29.92 -9.77
N LEU A 83 -6.94 -29.30 -10.43
CA LEU A 83 -7.59 -29.87 -11.63
C LEU A 83 -6.58 -30.12 -12.75
N VAL A 84 -5.67 -29.18 -13.01
CA VAL A 84 -4.63 -29.35 -14.04
C VAL A 84 -3.68 -30.50 -13.68
N LYS A 85 -3.30 -30.64 -12.40
CA LYS A 85 -2.46 -31.76 -11.95
C LYS A 85 -3.15 -33.11 -12.15
N GLU A 86 -4.43 -33.22 -11.82
CA GLU A 86 -5.20 -34.45 -11.98
C GLU A 86 -5.34 -34.84 -13.45
N HIS A 87 -5.56 -33.86 -14.32
CA HIS A 87 -5.68 -34.10 -15.76
C HIS A 87 -4.33 -34.40 -16.44
N ARG A 88 -3.24 -33.73 -16.05
CA ARG A 88 -1.91 -33.93 -16.67
C ARG A 88 -1.10 -35.08 -16.05
N GLY A 89 -1.39 -35.47 -14.82
CA GLY A 89 -0.75 -36.60 -14.13
C GLY A 89 -1.33 -37.97 -14.51
N LYS A 90 -2.27 -38.02 -15.47
CA LYS A 90 -2.96 -39.23 -15.94
C LYS A 90 -2.33 -39.86 -17.19
N ASN A 91 -1.06 -39.56 -17.46
CA ASN A 91 -0.25 -40.16 -18.53
C ASN A 91 0.72 -41.18 -17.96
#